data_AF-A0AA92W666-F1
#
_entry.id   AF-A0AA92W666-F1
#
_cell.length_a   1.000
_cell.length_b   1.000
_cell.length_c   1.000
_cell.angle_alpha   90.00
_cell.angle_beta   90.00
_cell.angle_gamma   90.00
#
_symmetry.space_group_name_H-M   'P 1'
#
loop_
_entity.id
_entity.type
_entity.pdbx_description
1 polymer ?
#
loop_
_entity_poly.entity_id
_entity_poly.type
_entity_poly.pdbx_seq_one_letter_code
_entity_poly.pdbx_strand_id
1 'polypeptide(L)'
;MRTLYITLLIILLMAFIIPLHASLAVSPSSPLYTHFAYMFGHANFIHWGINGWCILMVHHQFRFHRLLAAWLCSVLLSFIYYPALPVLGASVLISFFMGFSAQWYYRYHRIYFWQMVLGMAIGFLLPYIAGIFHIVLFCLGFIYAKAERFIRHANTLNI
;
A
#
# COMPACT_ATOMS: atom_id res chain seq x y z
N MET A 1 19.65 6.08 3.33
CA MET A 1 20.08 5.58 4.65
C MET A 1 19.02 5.79 5.74
N ARG A 2 18.66 7.03 6.12
CA ARG A 2 17.69 7.27 7.21
C ARG A 2 16.31 6.61 6.99
N THR A 3 15.75 6.70 5.79
CA THR A 3 14.46 6.07 5.44
C THR A 3 14.51 4.54 5.52
N LEU A 4 15.62 3.93 5.11
CA LEU A 4 15.80 2.48 5.17
C LEU A 4 15.75 1.94 6.60
N TYR A 5 16.48 2.55 7.53
CA TYR A 5 16.47 2.11 8.94
C TYR A 5 15.11 2.28 9.60
N ILE A 6 14.41 3.38 9.30
CA ILE A 6 13.03 3.59 9.77
C ILE A 6 12.10 2.52 9.20
N THR A 7 12.21 2.22 7.90
CA THR A 7 11.42 1.17 7.26
C THR A 7 11.69 -0.21 7.87
N LEU A 8 12.97 -0.56 8.11
CA LEU A 8 13.34 -1.82 8.76
C LEU A 8 12.77 -1.91 10.18
N LEU A 9 12.85 -0.83 10.95
CA LEU A 9 12.24 -0.76 12.28
C LEU A 9 10.73 -0.97 12.20
N ILE A 10 10.02 -0.31 11.28
CA ILE A 10 8.58 -0.48 11.10
C ILE A 10 8.23 -1.93 10.73
N ILE A 11 8.95 -2.54 9.80
CA ILE A 11 8.75 -3.94 9.40
C ILE A 11 8.96 -4.87 10.61
N LEU A 12 10.01 -4.64 11.41
CA LEU A 12 10.27 -5.40 12.62
C LEU A 12 9.12 -5.26 13.64
N LEU A 13 8.65 -4.03 13.87
CA LEU A 13 7.52 -3.76 14.76
C LEU A 13 6.22 -4.45 14.28
N MET A 14 5.97 -4.49 12.97
CA MET A 14 4.82 -5.23 12.41
C MET A 14 4.87 -6.73 12.73
N ALA A 15 6.06 -7.33 12.87
CA ALA A 15 6.20 -8.75 13.21
C ALA A 15 5.67 -9.04 14.62
N PHE A 16 5.94 -8.16 15.59
CA PHE A 16 5.45 -8.29 16.97
C PHE A 16 3.93 -8.15 17.08
N ILE A 17 3.29 -7.58 16.06
CA ILE A 17 1.84 -7.33 16.02
C ILE A 17 1.07 -8.51 15.40
N ILE A 18 1.76 -9.49 14.79
CA ILE A 18 1.13 -10.69 14.18
C ILE A 18 0.16 -11.43 15.13
N PRO A 19 0.46 -11.62 16.44
CA PRO A 19 -0.49 -12.26 17.36
C PRO A 19 -1.84 -11.51 17.50
N LEU A 20 -1.87 -10.21 17.18
CA LEU A 20 -3.06 -9.35 17.25
C LEU A 20 -3.83 -9.28 15.91
N HIS A 21 -3.52 -10.16 14.94
CA HIS A 21 -4.09 -10.09 13.59
C HIS A 21 -5.62 -10.06 13.56
N ALA A 22 -6.29 -10.88 14.38
CA ALA A 22 -7.75 -10.91 14.44
C ALA A 22 -8.34 -9.59 14.98
N SER A 23 -7.67 -8.97 15.95
CA SER A 23 -8.10 -7.71 16.56
C SER A 23 -7.81 -6.49 15.69
N LEU A 24 -7.02 -6.64 14.63
CA LEU A 24 -6.70 -5.56 13.68
C LEU A 24 -7.43 -5.70 12.35
N ALA A 25 -7.97 -6.87 12.05
CA ALA A 25 -8.66 -7.11 10.80
C ALA A 25 -9.94 -6.27 10.71
N VAL A 26 -10.13 -5.60 9.59
CA VAL A 26 -11.28 -4.73 9.36
C VAL A 26 -12.40 -5.47 8.65
N SER A 27 -13.61 -5.31 9.17
CA SER A 27 -14.87 -5.84 8.67
C SER A 27 -15.99 -4.85 9.02
N PRO A 28 -17.21 -4.97 8.46
CA PRO A 28 -18.32 -4.04 8.75
C PRO A 28 -18.65 -3.91 10.25
N SER A 29 -18.42 -4.97 11.02
CA SER A 29 -18.71 -5.03 12.46
C SER A 29 -17.48 -4.77 13.34
N SER A 30 -16.31 -4.49 12.75
CA SER A 30 -15.08 -4.27 13.51
C SER A 30 -15.11 -2.92 14.24
N PRO A 31 -14.43 -2.79 15.39
CA PRO A 31 -14.30 -1.51 16.08
C PRO A 31 -13.66 -0.43 15.19
N LEU A 32 -14.04 0.83 15.39
CA LEU A 32 -13.60 1.95 14.56
C LEU A 32 -12.07 2.03 14.37
N TYR A 33 -11.29 1.73 15.41
CA TYR A 33 -9.83 1.80 15.35
C TYR A 33 -9.21 0.84 14.31
N THR A 34 -9.88 -0.26 13.95
CA THR A 34 -9.33 -1.24 13.00
C THR A 34 -9.18 -0.63 11.61
N HIS A 35 -10.07 0.28 11.22
CA HIS A 35 -9.99 1.00 9.95
C HIS A 35 -8.70 1.84 9.81
N PHE A 36 -8.16 2.31 10.93
CA PHE A 36 -6.94 3.11 10.97
C PHE A 36 -5.67 2.25 11.07
N ALA A 37 -5.80 1.00 11.54
CA ALA A 37 -4.68 0.16 11.95
C ALA A 37 -4.51 -1.14 11.16
N TYR A 38 -5.51 -1.59 10.37
CA TYR A 38 -5.48 -2.90 9.70
C TYR A 38 -4.27 -3.08 8.76
N MET A 39 -3.71 -1.98 8.25
CA MET A 39 -2.54 -1.96 7.36
C MET A 39 -1.25 -2.43 8.06
N PHE A 40 -1.23 -2.44 9.40
CA PHE A 40 -0.05 -2.84 10.18
C PHE A 40 -0.08 -4.31 10.61
N GLY A 41 -1.26 -4.92 10.70
CA GLY A 41 -1.37 -6.33 11.06
C GLY A 41 -1.07 -7.26 9.88
N HIS A 42 -0.73 -8.50 10.19
CA HIS A 42 -0.46 -9.55 9.21
C HIS A 42 -1.00 -10.88 9.71
N ALA A 43 -1.58 -11.68 8.82
CA ALA A 43 -2.19 -12.96 9.19
C ALA A 43 -1.18 -14.00 9.71
N ASN A 44 0.05 -13.98 9.18
CA ASN A 44 1.14 -14.87 9.57
C ASN A 44 2.49 -14.32 9.09
N PHE A 45 3.59 -14.99 9.45
CA PHE A 45 4.95 -14.60 9.07
C PHE A 45 5.21 -14.64 7.56
N ILE A 46 4.51 -15.48 6.79
CA ILE A 46 4.66 -15.51 5.33
C ILE A 46 4.05 -14.24 4.72
N HIS A 47 2.83 -13.89 5.11
CA HIS A 47 2.18 -12.65 4.69
C HIS A 47 3.00 -11.42 5.11
N TRP A 48 3.53 -11.40 6.34
CA TRP A 48 4.46 -10.37 6.80
C TRP A 48 5.75 -10.33 5.98
N GLY A 49 6.37 -11.47 5.69
CA GLY A 49 7.63 -11.54 4.93
C GLY A 49 7.48 -11.00 3.50
N ILE A 50 6.38 -11.37 2.82
CA ILE A 50 6.07 -10.87 1.48
C ILE A 50 5.83 -9.35 1.50
N ASN A 51 4.99 -8.86 2.42
CA ASN A 51 4.76 -7.41 2.55
C ASN A 51 6.02 -6.65 2.95
N GLY A 52 6.80 -7.17 3.89
CA GLY A 52 8.07 -6.58 4.31
C GLY A 52 9.04 -6.44 3.14
N TRP A 53 9.19 -7.48 2.33
CA TRP A 53 9.98 -7.44 1.10
C TRP A 53 9.48 -6.36 0.13
N CYS A 54 8.18 -6.32 -0.14
CA CYS A 54 7.59 -5.33 -1.03
C CYS A 54 7.75 -3.89 -0.51
N ILE A 55 7.57 -3.66 0.79
CA ILE A 55 7.83 -2.38 1.45
C ILE A 55 9.30 -1.96 1.24
N LEU A 56 10.25 -2.87 1.40
CA LEU A 56 11.67 -2.59 1.15
C LEU A 56 11.94 -2.24 -0.30
N MET A 57 11.23 -2.81 -1.28
CA MET A 57 11.40 -2.44 -2.69
C MET A 57 10.94 -0.99 -2.95
N VAL A 58 9.88 -0.54 -2.28
CA VAL A 58 9.30 0.81 -2.51
C VAL A 58 9.76 1.88 -1.50
N HIS A 59 10.57 1.52 -0.49
CA HIS A 59 10.93 2.43 0.61
C HIS A 59 11.58 3.75 0.18
N HIS A 60 12.28 3.75 -0.96
CA HIS A 60 12.93 4.92 -1.51
C HIS A 60 11.93 6.00 -1.98
N GLN A 61 10.66 5.63 -2.17
CA GLN A 61 9.57 6.55 -2.51
C GLN A 61 8.94 7.22 -1.29
N PHE A 62 9.27 6.78 -0.08
CA PHE A 62 8.61 7.23 1.14
C PHE A 62 8.93 8.69 1.44
N ARG A 63 7.89 9.51 1.38
CA ARG A 63 7.85 10.90 1.83
C ARG A 63 6.62 11.07 2.69
N PHE A 64 6.69 11.96 3.69
CA PHE A 64 5.60 12.16 4.64
C PHE A 64 4.25 12.37 3.94
N HIS A 65 4.16 13.29 2.99
CA HIS A 65 2.92 13.57 2.26
C HIS A 65 2.40 12.38 1.44
N ARG A 66 3.29 11.52 0.91
CA ARG A 66 2.91 10.32 0.14
C ARG A 66 2.41 9.21 1.06
N LEU A 67 3.11 9.00 2.18
CA LEU A 67 2.70 8.05 3.21
C LEU A 67 1.35 8.44 3.81
N LEU A 68 1.17 9.72 4.12
CA LEU A 68 -0.09 10.26 4.63
C LEU A 68 -1.22 10.07 3.61
N ALA A 69 -0.99 10.37 2.33
CA ALA A 69 -1.98 10.13 1.28
C ALA A 69 -2.33 8.65 1.13
N ALA A 70 -1.33 7.76 1.08
CA ALA A 70 -1.54 6.32 0.98
C ALA A 70 -2.35 5.78 2.17
N TRP A 71 -2.02 6.24 3.38
CA TRP A 71 -2.74 5.88 4.60
C TRP A 71 -4.18 6.39 4.57
N LEU A 72 -4.40 7.70 4.32
CA LEU A 72 -5.74 8.28 4.24
C LEU A 72 -6.62 7.58 3.19
N CYS A 73 -6.09 7.33 2.00
CA CYS A 73 -6.82 6.61 0.94
C CYS A 73 -7.20 5.19 1.39
N SER A 74 -6.30 4.50 2.10
CA SER A 74 -6.55 3.15 2.60
C SER A 74 -7.60 3.15 3.72
N VAL A 75 -7.52 4.10 4.66
CA VAL A 75 -8.53 4.31 5.71
C VAL A 75 -9.89 4.60 5.09
N LEU A 76 -9.97 5.58 4.17
CA LEU A 76 -11.23 5.95 3.52
C LEU A 76 -11.84 4.76 2.77
N LEU A 77 -11.03 3.99 2.02
CA LEU A 77 -11.54 2.83 1.31
C LEU A 77 -12.12 1.77 2.25
N SER A 78 -11.51 1.59 3.43
CA SER A 78 -12.01 0.64 4.43
C SER A 78 -13.40 0.99 4.99
N PHE A 79 -13.84 2.25 4.88
CA PHE A 79 -15.19 2.67 5.26
C PHE A 79 -16.21 2.52 4.13
N ILE A 80 -15.75 2.53 2.88
CA ILE A 80 -16.60 2.58 1.68
C ILE A 80 -16.86 1.19 1.14
N TYR A 81 -15.87 0.29 1.22
CA TYR A 81 -15.93 -1.03 0.61
C TYR A 81 -15.56 -2.12 1.61
N TYR A 82 -16.47 -3.08 1.76
CA TYR A 82 -16.32 -4.22 2.67
C TYR A 82 -16.29 -5.53 1.86
N PRO A 83 -15.15 -6.23 1.80
CA PRO A 83 -15.08 -7.53 1.15
C PRO A 83 -15.65 -8.62 2.08
N ALA A 84 -15.91 -9.80 1.50
CA ALA A 84 -16.52 -10.93 2.21
C ALA A 84 -15.65 -11.47 3.36
N LEU A 85 -14.33 -11.28 3.31
CA LEU A 85 -13.39 -11.68 4.35
C LEU A 85 -12.79 -10.43 5.02
N PRO A 86 -12.50 -10.49 6.33
CA PRO A 86 -11.81 -9.40 7.02
C PRO A 86 -10.49 -9.03 6.35
N VAL A 87 -10.23 -7.74 6.19
CA VAL A 87 -9.03 -7.23 5.51
C VAL A 87 -7.96 -6.90 6.53
N LEU A 88 -6.72 -7.27 6.21
CA LEU A 88 -5.55 -6.96 7.00
C LEU A 88 -4.32 -6.94 6.08
N GLY A 89 -3.33 -6.10 6.36
CA GLY A 89 -2.03 -6.13 5.67
C GLY A 89 -1.59 -4.82 5.04
N ALA A 90 -0.27 -4.63 5.00
CA ALA A 90 0.37 -3.45 4.42
C ALA A 90 0.35 -3.43 2.88
N SER A 91 -0.11 -4.51 2.25
CA SER A 91 -0.19 -4.66 0.79
C SER A 91 -1.03 -3.58 0.09
N VAL A 92 -1.99 -2.98 0.79
CA VAL A 92 -2.78 -1.84 0.30
C VAL A 92 -1.92 -0.57 0.13
N LEU A 93 -0.98 -0.33 1.05
CA LEU A 93 -0.03 0.78 0.94
C LEU A 93 0.99 0.51 -0.17
N ILE A 94 1.46 -0.73 -0.27
CA ILE A 94 2.36 -1.17 -1.35
C ILE A 94 1.71 -0.91 -2.71
N SER A 95 0.43 -1.25 -2.86
CA SER A 95 -0.32 -1.06 -4.11
C SER A 95 -0.40 0.41 -4.51
N PHE A 96 -0.59 1.32 -3.56
CA PHE A 96 -0.50 2.76 -3.80
C PHE A 96 0.87 3.17 -4.35
N PHE A 97 1.97 2.70 -3.75
CA PHE A 97 3.32 3.05 -4.21
C PHE A 97 3.69 2.36 -5.53
N MET A 98 3.14 1.19 -5.83
CA MET A 98 3.22 0.56 -7.15
C MET A 98 2.54 1.43 -8.20
N GLY A 99 1.31 1.88 -7.94
CA GLY A 99 0.57 2.79 -8.80
C GLY A 99 1.31 4.12 -9.02
N PHE A 100 1.88 4.66 -7.94
CA PHE A 100 2.70 5.87 -7.99
C PHE A 100 3.90 5.73 -8.94
N SER A 101 4.58 4.59 -8.89
CA SER A 101 5.79 4.32 -9.66
C SER A 101 5.50 3.79 -11.08
N ALA A 102 4.27 3.35 -11.34
CA ALA A 102 3.86 2.68 -12.57
C ALA A 102 4.22 3.45 -13.84
N GLN A 103 4.05 4.78 -13.85
CA GLN A 103 4.34 5.60 -15.03
C GLN A 103 5.84 5.65 -15.34
N TRP A 104 6.67 5.69 -14.30
CA TRP A 104 8.12 5.68 -14.46
C TRP A 104 8.58 4.31 -14.97
N TYR A 105 8.07 3.22 -14.38
CA TYR A 105 8.34 1.87 -14.87
C TYR A 105 7.88 1.67 -16.32
N TYR A 106 6.68 2.14 -16.68
CA TYR A 106 6.20 2.03 -18.06
C TYR A 106 7.10 2.74 -19.08
N ARG A 107 7.66 3.90 -18.70
CA ARG A 107 8.50 4.71 -19.59
C ARG A 107 9.93 4.20 -19.68
N TYR A 108 10.55 3.84 -18.55
CA TYR A 108 11.99 3.58 -18.47
C TYR A 108 12.35 2.10 -18.24
N HIS A 109 11.42 1.31 -17.68
CA HIS A 109 11.66 -0.09 -17.35
C HIS A 109 10.44 -0.99 -17.58
N ARG A 110 10.06 -1.15 -18.85
CA ARG A 110 8.83 -1.85 -19.25
C ARG A 110 8.71 -3.28 -18.71
N ILE A 111 9.81 -4.01 -18.55
CA ILE A 111 9.79 -5.37 -18.00
C ILE A 111 9.27 -5.35 -16.55
N TYR A 112 9.80 -4.45 -15.70
CA TYR A 112 9.33 -4.32 -14.33
C TYR A 112 7.87 -3.86 -14.25
N PHE A 113 7.44 -3.01 -15.18
CA PHE A 113 6.03 -2.63 -15.29
C PHE A 113 5.13 -3.85 -15.54
N TRP A 114 5.48 -4.70 -16.51
CA TRP A 114 4.68 -5.88 -16.82
C TRP A 114 4.72 -6.93 -15.71
N GLN A 115 5.86 -7.11 -15.03
CA GLN A 115 5.95 -7.96 -13.83
C GLN A 115 5.04 -7.46 -12.71
N MET A 116 5.00 -6.15 -12.48
CA MET A 116 4.13 -5.51 -11.49
C MET A 116 2.65 -5.73 -11.83
N VAL A 117 2.25 -5.53 -13.09
CA VAL A 117 0.87 -5.76 -13.57
C VAL A 117 0.48 -7.23 -13.45
N LEU A 118 1.36 -8.15 -13.85
CA LEU A 118 1.12 -9.59 -13.75
C LEU A 118 0.97 -10.02 -12.28
N GLY A 119 1.82 -9.52 -11.39
CA GLY A 119 1.73 -9.78 -9.95
C GLY A 119 0.41 -9.30 -9.35
N MET A 120 -0.07 -8.12 -9.76
CA MET A 120 -1.40 -7.63 -9.34
C MET A 120 -2.53 -8.50 -9.90
N ALA A 121 -2.45 -8.93 -11.15
CA ALA A 121 -3.45 -9.80 -11.77
C ALA A 121 -3.53 -11.16 -11.06
N ILE A 122 -2.38 -11.77 -10.74
CA ILE A 122 -2.32 -13.01 -9.96
C ILE A 122 -2.91 -12.79 -8.56
N GLY A 123 -2.52 -11.70 -7.90
CA GLY A 123 -3.04 -11.35 -6.58
C GLY A 123 -4.56 -11.20 -6.55
N PHE A 124 -5.16 -10.68 -7.62
CA PHE A 124 -6.62 -10.55 -7.75
C PHE A 124 -7.35 -11.89 -7.83
N LEU A 125 -6.70 -12.92 -8.39
CA LEU A 125 -7.29 -14.26 -8.55
C LEU A 125 -7.21 -15.12 -7.28
N LEU A 126 -6.46 -14.69 -6.26
CA LEU A 126 -6.29 -15.43 -5.02
C LEU A 126 -7.42 -15.10 -4.02
N PRO A 127 -8.15 -16.11 -3.51
CA PRO A 127 -9.39 -15.91 -2.73
C PRO A 127 -9.19 -15.21 -1.38
N TYR A 128 -7.97 -15.23 -0.84
CA TYR A 128 -7.62 -14.61 0.45
C TYR A 128 -7.00 -13.23 0.29
N ILE A 129 -7.03 -12.65 -0.91
CA ILE A 129 -6.48 -11.33 -1.20
C ILE A 129 -7.62 -10.36 -1.49
N ALA A 130 -7.63 -9.22 -0.81
CA ALA A 130 -8.58 -8.14 -1.04
C ALA A 130 -8.28 -7.42 -2.37
N GLY A 131 -8.44 -8.09 -3.52
CA GLY A 131 -8.00 -7.62 -4.84
C GLY A 131 -8.53 -6.22 -5.20
N ILE A 132 -9.78 -5.92 -4.84
CA ILE A 132 -10.40 -4.60 -5.06
C ILE A 132 -9.66 -3.49 -4.31
N PHE A 133 -9.22 -3.73 -3.06
CA PHE A 133 -8.41 -2.75 -2.33
C PHE A 133 -7.11 -2.44 -3.07
N HIS A 134 -6.42 -3.47 -3.56
CA HIS A 134 -5.16 -3.30 -4.28
C HIS A 134 -5.34 -2.50 -5.57
N ILE A 135 -6.38 -2.80 -6.35
CA ILE A 135 -6.67 -2.06 -7.61
C ILE A 135 -7.02 -0.61 -7.32
N VAL A 136 -7.93 -0.34 -6.38
CA VAL A 136 -8.33 1.03 -6.06
C VAL A 136 -7.15 1.84 -5.55
N LEU A 137 -6.35 1.31 -4.62
CA LEU A 137 -5.18 2.03 -4.10
C LEU A 137 -4.11 2.22 -5.17
N PHE A 138 -3.91 1.25 -6.07
CA PHE A 138 -3.03 1.42 -7.23
C PHE A 138 -3.49 2.58 -8.13
N CYS A 139 -4.78 2.63 -8.47
CA CYS A 139 -5.33 3.73 -9.27
C CYS A 139 -5.16 5.08 -8.57
N LEU A 140 -5.41 5.15 -7.26
CA LEU A 140 -5.22 6.37 -6.47
C LEU A 140 -3.75 6.80 -6.44
N GLY A 141 -2.82 5.87 -6.27
CA GLY A 141 -1.39 6.14 -6.34
C GLY A 141 -0.94 6.65 -7.71
N PHE A 142 -1.49 6.08 -8.79
CA PHE A 142 -1.23 6.52 -10.16
C PHE A 142 -1.72 7.95 -10.42
N ILE A 143 -2.92 8.28 -9.96
CA ILE A 143 -3.49 9.63 -10.05
C ILE A 143 -2.65 10.60 -9.21
N TYR A 144 -2.31 10.22 -7.98
CA TYR A 144 -1.48 11.02 -7.09
C TYR A 144 -0.13 11.37 -7.72
N ALA A 145 0.52 10.43 -8.41
CA ALA A 145 1.78 10.68 -9.09
C ALA A 145 1.67 11.71 -10.24
N LYS A 146 0.50 11.84 -10.88
CA LYS A 146 0.24 12.91 -11.86
C LYS A 146 0.04 14.25 -11.15
N ALA A 147 -0.79 14.27 -10.12
CA ALA A 147 -1.06 15.48 -9.33
C ALA A 147 0.24 16.05 -8.71
N GLU A 148 1.08 15.21 -8.11
CA GLU A 148 2.35 15.64 -7.53
C GLU A 148 3.28 16.23 -8.61
N ARG A 149 3.35 15.63 -9.80
CA ARG A 149 4.15 16.18 -10.90
C ARG A 149 3.61 17.50 -11.42
N PHE A 150 2.29 17.62 -11.55
CA PHE A 150 1.64 18.85 -11.95
C PHE A 150 1.94 19.99 -10.97
N ILE A 151 1.76 19.75 -9.67
CA ILE A 151 2.05 20.75 -8.62
C ILE A 151 3.52 21.17 -8.63
N ARG A 152 4.44 20.20 -8.76
CA ARG A 152 5.88 20.52 -8.88
C ARG A 152 6.18 21.38 -10.10
N HIS A 153 5.53 21.10 -11.23
CA HIS A 153 5.71 21.89 -12.46
C HIS A 153 5.12 23.30 -12.33
N ALA A 154 3.93 23.44 -11.74
CA ALA A 154 3.32 24.74 -11.47
C ALA A 154 4.22 25.61 -10.57
N ASN A 155 4.76 25.03 -9.50
CA ASN A 155 5.68 25.72 -8.60
C ASN A 155 6.98 26.16 -9.30
N THR A 156 7.46 25.41 -10.31
CA THR A 156 8.63 25.83 -11.10
C THR A 156 8.32 26.94 -12.11
N LEU A 157 7.05 27.13 -12.47
CA LEU A 157 6.60 28.16 -13.40
C LEU A 157 6.24 29.49 -12.70
N ASN A 158 6.38 29.59 -11.37
CA ASN A 158 5.98 30.75 -10.56
C ASN A 158 4.52 31.20 -10.81
N ILE A 159 3.62 30.25 -11.06
CA ILE A 159 2.16 30.50 -11.08
C ILE A 159 1.61 30.32 -9.66
#